data_AF-A0A6M2D6P4-F1
#
_entry.id   AF-A0A6M2D6P4-F1
#
_cell.length_a   1.000
_cell.length_b   1.000
_cell.length_c   1.000
_cell.angle_alpha   90.00
_cell.angle_beta   90.00
_cell.angle_gamma   90.00
#
_symmetry.space_group_name_H-M   'P 1'
#
loop_
_entity.id
_entity.type
_entity.pdbx_description
1 polymer ?
#
loop_
_entity_poly.entity_id
_entity_poly.type
_entity_poly.pdbx_seq_one_letter_code
_entity_poly.pdbx_strand_id
1 'polypeptide(L)'
;RNVLVFVVVSLQLDWKAPCAYFFIDDLSERDMAGLLRLCISKLHDVRADVVAVTFGGPTFSAGLLRELGADPSPESMRPWFPHPEQPGARVYVVFDAHQMQALVKTSLALLHRICDSTASEIRWNYVMELHRAQAFIYPAGHRFATVDWDGLLMRVNLSEPVLGLNFANGIEFCGRALEMPQFRGCEATIRFIKTFHQLTQMLRSTAVTQGFQAPLERENVDCWKPFLESCKTYISNLTDIHGSPITSTNRKTPYLAFLVTIESLLAMCSTLLLGEEGDSSTPPPLDKFFTGCTSQDHAEELFAAIRKAARRERLNAMLFRMAIRKVLACNDGPERRSKHKPLRRGVLCAVQKYCEKYKLPLALS
;
A
#
# COMPACT_ATOMS: atom_id res chain seq x y z
N ARG A 1 -8.44 -8.06 -23.52
CA ARG A 1 -8.28 -9.09 -22.46
C ARG A 1 -7.17 -8.74 -21.50
N ASN A 2 -7.58 -8.23 -20.35
CA ASN A 2 -6.77 -8.14 -19.14
C ASN A 2 -6.79 -9.50 -18.40
N VAL A 3 -5.92 -9.65 -17.41
CA VAL A 3 -5.94 -10.80 -16.51
C VAL A 3 -6.04 -10.30 -15.08
N LEU A 4 -7.06 -10.77 -14.38
CA LEU A 4 -7.22 -10.58 -12.95
C LEU A 4 -6.49 -11.73 -12.25
N VAL A 5 -5.70 -11.43 -11.23
CA VAL A 5 -4.98 -12.43 -10.43
C VAL A 5 -5.19 -12.10 -8.96
N PHE A 6 -5.57 -13.11 -8.18
CA PHE A 6 -5.61 -13.03 -6.73
C PHE A 6 -4.38 -13.72 -6.16
N VAL A 7 -3.70 -13.03 -5.25
CA VAL A 7 -2.53 -13.54 -4.53
C VAL A 7 -2.85 -13.50 -3.04
N VAL A 8 -2.71 -14.64 -2.37
CA VAL A 8 -2.77 -14.72 -0.92
C VAL A 8 -1.37 -14.57 -0.35
N VAL A 9 -1.24 -13.81 0.73
CA VAL A 9 0.02 -13.53 1.42
C VAL A 9 -0.20 -13.78 2.89
N SER A 10 0.68 -14.57 3.51
CA SER A 10 0.56 -14.83 4.94
C SER A 10 1.07 -13.66 5.77
N LEU A 11 0.34 -13.34 6.84
CA LEU A 11 0.75 -12.31 7.80
C LEU A 11 1.78 -12.84 8.82
N GLN A 12 1.73 -14.14 9.12
CA GLN A 12 2.55 -14.79 10.15
C GLN A 12 3.70 -15.61 9.57
N LEU A 13 3.48 -16.24 8.42
CA LEU A 13 4.43 -17.15 7.80
C LEU A 13 5.10 -16.46 6.61
N ASP A 14 6.31 -16.90 6.27
CA ASP A 14 7.03 -16.43 5.09
C ASP A 14 6.56 -17.20 3.84
N TRP A 15 5.29 -16.98 3.44
CA TRP A 15 4.75 -17.51 2.18
C TRP A 15 3.69 -16.61 1.53
N LYS A 16 3.61 -16.72 0.21
CA LYS A 16 2.57 -16.14 -0.64
C LYS A 16 2.33 -17.03 -1.84
N ALA A 17 1.12 -17.05 -2.39
CA ALA A 17 0.77 -17.86 -3.54
C ALA A 17 -0.33 -17.21 -4.39
N PRO A 18 -0.31 -17.32 -5.72
CA PRO A 18 -1.50 -17.02 -6.52
C PRO A 18 -2.57 -18.06 -6.23
N CYS A 19 -3.77 -17.62 -5.84
CA CYS A 19 -4.89 -18.51 -5.53
C CYS A 19 -5.92 -18.60 -6.68
N ALA A 20 -6.01 -17.59 -7.54
CA ALA A 20 -6.88 -17.63 -8.72
C ALA A 20 -6.42 -16.65 -9.80
N TYR A 21 -6.80 -16.92 -11.06
CA TYR A 21 -6.68 -15.96 -12.15
C TYR A 21 -7.82 -16.10 -13.16
N PHE A 22 -8.24 -14.97 -13.75
CA PHE A 22 -9.35 -14.89 -14.70
C PHE A 22 -8.96 -14.01 -15.88
N PHE A 23 -9.20 -14.48 -17.10
CA PHE A 23 -9.09 -13.63 -18.29
C PHE A 23 -10.38 -12.85 -18.44
N ILE A 24 -10.27 -11.53 -18.38
CA ILE A 24 -11.42 -10.62 -18.39
C ILE A 24 -11.28 -9.62 -19.52
N ASP A 25 -12.39 -9.30 -20.17
CA ASP A 25 -12.47 -8.13 -21.05
C ASP A 25 -12.87 -6.93 -20.21
N ASP A 26 -14.04 -6.99 -19.57
CA ASP A 26 -14.49 -6.11 -18.50
C ASP A 26 -15.11 -6.93 -17.36
N LEU A 27 -15.20 -6.36 -16.17
CA LEU A 27 -15.78 -7.01 -14.99
C LEU A 27 -16.65 -6.01 -14.23
N SER A 28 -17.91 -6.36 -13.97
CA SER A 28 -18.78 -5.51 -13.15
C SER A 28 -18.32 -5.52 -11.69
N GLU A 29 -18.69 -4.50 -10.92
CA GLU A 29 -18.40 -4.42 -9.49
C GLU A 29 -19.00 -5.61 -8.73
N ARG A 30 -20.21 -6.03 -9.12
CA ARG A 30 -20.89 -7.20 -8.56
C ARG A 30 -20.14 -8.51 -8.85
N ASP A 31 -19.67 -8.70 -10.08
CA ASP A 31 -18.92 -9.90 -10.46
C ASP A 31 -17.55 -9.94 -9.76
N MET A 32 -16.86 -8.80 -9.67
CA MET A 32 -15.61 -8.68 -8.91
C MET A 32 -15.81 -9.02 -7.42
N ALA A 33 -16.88 -8.50 -6.80
CA ALA A 33 -17.25 -8.86 -5.43
C ALA A 33 -17.56 -10.36 -5.29
N GLY A 34 -18.24 -10.95 -6.28
CA GLY A 34 -18.51 -12.39 -6.34
C GLY A 34 -17.25 -13.24 -6.41
N LEU A 35 -16.29 -12.88 -7.28
CA LEU A 35 -15.00 -13.56 -7.39
C LEU A 35 -14.17 -13.44 -6.11
N LEU A 36 -14.15 -12.26 -5.48
CA LEU A 36 -13.48 -12.05 -4.20
C LEU A 36 -14.07 -12.94 -3.10
N ARG A 37 -15.40 -12.97 -2.96
CA ARG A 37 -16.07 -13.85 -1.99
C ARG A 37 -15.74 -15.31 -2.24
N LEU A 38 -15.81 -15.76 -3.50
CA LEU A 38 -15.46 -17.13 -3.87
C LEU A 38 -14.02 -17.48 -3.48
N CYS A 39 -13.06 -16.59 -3.74
CA CYS A 39 -11.67 -16.79 -3.32
C CYS A 39 -11.53 -16.91 -1.80
N ILE A 40 -12.23 -16.06 -1.04
CA ILE A 40 -12.22 -16.10 0.43
C ILE A 40 -12.84 -17.41 0.93
N SER A 41 -14.00 -17.83 0.40
CA SER A 41 -14.63 -19.10 0.74
C SER A 41 -13.72 -20.31 0.46
N LYS A 42 -12.99 -20.30 -0.66
CA LYS A 42 -12.05 -21.39 -0.99
C LYS A 42 -10.81 -21.42 -0.08
N LEU A 43 -10.35 -20.25 0.39
CA LEU A 43 -9.30 -20.18 1.40
C LEU A 43 -9.79 -20.67 2.77
N HIS A 44 -11.05 -20.38 3.10
CA HIS A 44 -11.70 -20.89 4.30
C HIS A 44 -11.81 -22.44 4.31
N ASP A 45 -12.15 -23.07 3.17
CA ASP A 45 -12.20 -24.53 3.03
C ASP A 45 -10.88 -25.22 3.47
N VAL A 46 -9.74 -24.54 3.29
CA VAL A 46 -8.40 -25.04 3.66
C VAL A 46 -7.89 -24.46 4.98
N ARG A 47 -8.77 -23.83 5.79
CA ARG A 47 -8.47 -23.22 7.10
C ARG A 47 -7.46 -22.07 7.03
N ALA A 48 -7.48 -21.32 5.93
CA ALA A 48 -6.74 -20.07 5.82
C ALA A 48 -7.69 -18.89 6.08
N ASP A 49 -7.50 -18.21 7.20
CA ASP A 49 -8.32 -17.06 7.57
C ASP A 49 -7.87 -15.80 6.81
N VAL A 50 -8.79 -15.23 6.04
CA VAL A 50 -8.52 -14.00 5.29
C VAL A 50 -8.89 -12.80 6.16
N VAL A 51 -7.87 -12.10 6.67
CA VAL A 51 -8.05 -10.94 7.55
C VAL A 51 -8.30 -9.65 6.76
N ALA A 52 -7.70 -9.51 5.58
CA ALA A 52 -7.82 -8.31 4.77
C ALA A 52 -7.72 -8.59 3.26
N VAL A 53 -8.26 -7.66 2.47
CA VAL A 53 -8.11 -7.59 1.02
C VAL A 53 -7.50 -6.24 0.65
N THR A 54 -6.42 -6.29 -0.13
CA THR A 54 -5.75 -5.09 -0.64
C THR A 54 -6.25 -4.74 -2.04
N PHE A 55 -6.61 -3.47 -2.24
CA PHE A 55 -6.93 -2.90 -3.55
C PHE A 55 -5.87 -1.91 -4.01
N GLY A 56 -5.47 -2.04 -5.28
CA GLY A 56 -4.78 -0.99 -6.02
C GLY A 56 -5.70 0.11 -6.51
N GLY A 57 -5.11 1.22 -6.95
CA GLY A 57 -5.82 2.35 -7.54
C GLY A 57 -6.75 1.95 -8.70
N PRO A 58 -6.30 1.16 -9.70
CA PRO A 58 -7.16 0.75 -10.81
C PRO A 58 -8.23 -0.30 -10.45
N THR A 59 -8.07 -1.01 -9.33
CA THR A 59 -8.93 -2.16 -8.96
C THR A 59 -10.05 -1.80 -7.99
N PHE A 60 -10.05 -0.57 -7.48
CA PHE A 60 -11.05 -0.09 -6.53
C PHE A 60 -12.06 0.84 -7.19
N SER A 61 -13.32 0.68 -6.79
CA SER A 61 -14.37 1.68 -6.94
C SER A 61 -15.23 1.72 -5.67
N ALA A 62 -15.89 2.85 -5.43
CA ALA A 62 -16.83 2.97 -4.31
C ALA A 62 -18.00 1.97 -4.43
N GLY A 63 -18.41 1.65 -5.66
CA GLY A 63 -19.47 0.67 -5.89
C GLY A 63 -19.02 -0.76 -5.57
N LEU A 64 -17.78 -1.14 -5.87
CA LEU A 64 -17.22 -2.44 -5.44
C LEU A 64 -17.22 -2.60 -3.92
N LEU A 65 -16.81 -1.57 -3.18
CA LEU A 65 -16.89 -1.62 -1.71
C LEU A 65 -18.32 -1.78 -1.22
N ARG A 66 -19.26 -1.04 -1.81
CA ARG A 66 -20.68 -1.16 -1.45
C ARG A 66 -21.20 -2.57 -1.74
N GLU A 67 -20.85 -3.15 -2.89
CA GLU A 67 -21.19 -4.52 -3.26
C GLU A 67 -20.64 -5.53 -2.26
N LEU A 68 -19.43 -5.33 -1.74
CA LEU A 68 -18.85 -6.17 -0.68
C LEU A 68 -19.54 -5.97 0.67
N GLY A 69 -20.05 -4.77 0.93
CA GLY A 69 -20.60 -4.35 2.21
C GLY A 69 -19.62 -3.52 3.04
N ALA A 70 -18.64 -2.85 2.44
CA ALA A 70 -17.81 -1.83 3.09
C ALA A 70 -18.33 -0.42 2.76
N ASP A 71 -18.01 0.56 3.61
CA ASP A 71 -18.35 1.97 3.40
C ASP A 71 -17.12 2.86 3.62
N PRO A 72 -16.59 3.52 2.57
CA PRO A 72 -15.44 4.40 2.69
C PRO A 72 -15.82 5.82 3.15
N SER A 73 -17.09 6.13 3.38
CA SER A 73 -17.56 7.48 3.70
C SER A 73 -17.04 7.91 5.09
N PRO A 74 -16.49 9.13 5.27
CA PRO A 74 -15.93 9.57 6.54
C PRO A 74 -16.89 9.50 7.73
N GLU A 75 -18.17 9.75 7.51
CA GLU A 75 -19.20 9.87 8.56
C GLU A 75 -19.71 8.51 9.05
N SER A 76 -19.65 7.49 8.19
CA SER A 76 -20.16 6.14 8.40
C SER A 76 -19.11 5.06 8.11
N MET A 77 -17.83 5.40 8.26
CA MET A 77 -16.73 4.57 7.76
C MET A 77 -16.81 3.15 8.32
N ARG A 78 -16.98 2.20 7.40
CA ARG A 78 -16.95 0.76 7.66
C ARG A 78 -15.85 0.16 6.79
N PRO A 79 -14.60 0.09 7.30
CA PRO A 79 -13.42 -0.27 6.51
C PRO A 79 -13.27 -1.81 6.41
N TRP A 80 -14.39 -2.52 6.36
CA TRP A 80 -14.46 -3.98 6.36
C TRP A 80 -15.79 -4.45 5.76
N PHE A 81 -15.84 -5.71 5.38
CA PHE A 81 -17.05 -6.43 5.00
C PHE A 81 -17.14 -7.79 5.70
N PRO A 82 -18.34 -8.39 5.83
CA PRO A 82 -18.50 -9.69 6.49
C PRO A 82 -17.76 -10.81 5.75
N HIS A 83 -17.12 -11.72 6.49
CA HIS A 83 -16.53 -12.93 5.92
C HIS A 83 -17.65 -13.82 5.33
N PRO A 84 -17.52 -14.33 4.08
CA PRO A 84 -18.59 -15.07 3.41
C PRO A 84 -18.99 -16.37 4.11
N GLU A 85 -18.05 -17.03 4.80
CA GLU A 85 -18.27 -18.33 5.47
C GLU A 85 -18.35 -18.25 7.01
N GLN A 86 -18.09 -17.07 7.59
CA GLN A 86 -17.99 -16.92 9.06
C GLN A 86 -18.84 -15.73 9.51
N PRO A 87 -20.13 -15.96 9.85
CA PRO A 87 -21.01 -14.91 10.35
C PRO A 87 -20.42 -14.29 11.63
N GLY A 88 -20.05 -13.01 11.56
CA GLY A 88 -19.44 -12.26 12.68
C GLY A 88 -17.96 -11.91 12.46
N ALA A 89 -17.24 -12.65 11.61
CA ALA A 89 -15.88 -12.30 11.22
C ALA A 89 -15.87 -11.19 10.17
N ARG A 90 -14.80 -10.39 10.20
CA ARG A 90 -14.62 -9.21 9.34
C ARG A 90 -13.42 -9.42 8.43
N VAL A 91 -13.56 -9.02 7.18
CA VAL A 91 -12.47 -8.89 6.22
C VAL A 91 -12.22 -7.41 5.98
N TYR A 92 -11.06 -6.91 6.40
CA TYR A 92 -10.70 -5.50 6.32
C TYR A 92 -10.30 -5.09 4.90
N VAL A 93 -10.53 -3.82 4.57
CA VAL A 93 -10.21 -3.22 3.26
C VAL A 93 -8.94 -2.41 3.38
N VAL A 94 -7.89 -2.81 2.69
CA VAL A 94 -6.60 -2.09 2.65
C VAL A 94 -6.38 -1.52 1.26
N PHE A 95 -5.74 -0.36 1.16
CA PHE A 95 -5.32 0.22 -0.11
C PHE A 95 -3.81 0.23 -0.26
N ASP A 96 -3.33 0.03 -1.49
CA ASP A 96 -1.91 0.12 -1.79
C ASP A 96 -1.37 1.52 -1.53
N ALA A 97 -0.58 1.66 -0.46
CA ALA A 97 -0.12 2.96 0.03
C ALA A 97 0.77 3.70 -0.99
N HIS A 98 1.58 3.00 -1.78
CA HIS A 98 2.44 3.62 -2.78
C HIS A 98 1.63 4.23 -3.92
N GLN A 99 0.65 3.49 -4.45
CA GLN A 99 -0.27 4.00 -5.46
C GLN A 99 -1.13 5.14 -4.91
N MET A 100 -1.62 5.04 -3.67
CA MET A 100 -2.37 6.13 -3.05
C MET A 100 -1.50 7.39 -2.88
N GLN A 101 -0.23 7.24 -2.49
CA GLN A 101 0.69 8.37 -2.40
C GLN A 101 0.95 9.01 -3.78
N ALA A 102 1.02 8.22 -4.85
CA ALA A 102 1.14 8.75 -6.21
C ALA A 102 -0.10 9.56 -6.63
N LEU A 103 -1.29 9.11 -6.21
CA LEU A 103 -2.53 9.85 -6.39
C LEU A 103 -2.59 11.11 -5.52
N VAL A 104 -2.02 11.12 -4.32
CA VAL A 104 -1.86 12.34 -3.49
C VAL A 104 -1.01 13.38 -4.22
N LYS A 105 0.13 12.97 -4.79
CA LYS A 105 0.97 13.85 -5.63
C LYS A 105 0.17 14.42 -6.80
N THR A 106 -0.53 13.57 -7.52
CA THR A 106 -1.38 13.96 -8.66
C THR A 106 -2.48 14.92 -8.24
N SER A 107 -3.13 14.66 -7.10
CA SER A 107 -4.15 15.53 -6.50
C SER A 107 -3.58 16.92 -6.21
N LEU A 108 -2.45 17.02 -5.51
CA LEU A 108 -1.81 18.30 -5.22
C LEU A 108 -1.39 19.04 -6.50
N ALA A 109 -0.85 18.32 -7.49
CA ALA A 109 -0.43 18.91 -8.76
C ALA A 109 -1.62 19.53 -9.53
N LEU A 110 -2.78 18.87 -9.52
CA LEU A 110 -3.98 19.32 -10.22
C LEU A 110 -4.75 20.41 -9.47
N LEU A 111 -4.82 20.33 -8.14
CA LEU A 111 -5.48 21.33 -7.31
C LEU A 111 -4.63 22.59 -7.14
N HIS A 112 -3.31 22.47 -7.33
CA HIS A 112 -2.28 23.46 -7.06
C HIS A 112 -2.14 23.88 -5.59
N ARG A 113 -3.24 23.91 -4.83
CA ARG A 113 -3.32 24.32 -3.43
C ARG A 113 -4.30 23.44 -2.65
N ILE A 114 -3.90 23.09 -1.44
CA ILE A 114 -4.70 22.43 -0.40
C ILE A 114 -4.45 23.22 0.89
N CYS A 115 -5.40 23.26 1.81
CA CYS A 115 -5.23 23.91 3.11
C CYS A 115 -5.21 22.85 4.22
N ASP A 116 -4.37 23.06 5.24
CA ASP A 116 -4.43 22.27 6.47
C ASP A 116 -5.42 22.85 7.50
N SER A 117 -5.51 22.24 8.67
CA SER A 117 -6.43 22.66 9.76
C SER A 117 -6.17 24.10 10.26
N THR A 118 -5.00 24.68 9.97
CA THR A 118 -4.64 26.05 10.36
C THR A 118 -4.88 27.05 9.24
N ALA A 119 -5.54 26.64 8.16
CA ALA A 119 -5.67 27.39 6.90
C ALA A 119 -4.31 27.69 6.23
N SER A 120 -3.25 26.95 6.59
CA SER A 120 -1.94 27.08 5.94
C SER A 120 -1.94 26.40 4.59
N GLU A 121 -1.39 27.08 3.57
CA GLU A 121 -1.42 26.60 2.20
C GLU A 121 -0.31 25.58 1.89
N ILE A 122 -0.72 24.40 1.45
CA ILE A 122 0.08 23.35 0.83
C ILE A 122 0.10 23.63 -0.68
N ARG A 123 1.27 23.95 -1.25
CA ARG A 123 1.37 24.46 -2.62
C ARG A 123 2.22 23.56 -3.51
N TRP A 124 1.66 23.16 -4.65
CA TRP A 124 2.42 22.48 -5.70
C TRP A 124 3.57 23.35 -6.24
N ASN A 125 3.45 24.68 -6.15
CA ASN A 125 4.46 25.60 -6.64
C ASN A 125 5.85 25.34 -6.04
N TYR A 126 5.97 25.00 -4.76
CA TYR A 126 7.27 24.71 -4.15
C TYR A 126 7.97 23.49 -4.79
N VAL A 127 7.20 22.49 -5.22
CA VAL A 127 7.72 21.33 -5.94
C VAL A 127 8.25 21.75 -7.32
N MET A 128 7.52 22.60 -8.02
CA MET A 128 7.95 23.13 -9.33
C MET A 128 9.17 24.03 -9.22
N GLU A 129 9.21 24.93 -8.23
CA GLU A 129 10.36 25.80 -7.97
C GLU A 129 11.60 25.00 -7.59
N LEU A 130 11.47 23.95 -6.78
CA LEU A 130 12.60 23.06 -6.46
C LEU A 130 13.12 22.34 -7.71
N HIS A 131 12.22 21.84 -8.56
CA HIS A 131 12.63 21.20 -9.80
C HIS A 131 13.34 22.17 -10.75
N ARG A 132 12.80 23.38 -10.93
CA ARG A 132 13.44 24.45 -11.71
C ARG A 132 14.81 24.79 -11.13
N ALA A 133 14.90 24.94 -9.81
CA ALA A 133 16.13 25.25 -9.13
C ALA A 133 17.24 24.22 -9.42
N GLN A 134 16.89 22.94 -9.59
CA GLN A 134 17.85 21.87 -9.88
C GLN A 134 18.11 21.64 -11.39
N ALA A 135 17.26 22.16 -12.26
CA ALA A 135 17.36 21.97 -13.71
C ALA A 135 18.35 22.92 -14.40
N PHE A 136 18.67 24.05 -13.77
CA PHE A 136 19.61 25.04 -14.33
C PHE A 136 21.06 24.78 -13.90
N ILE A 137 21.98 25.01 -14.84
CA ILE A 137 23.40 25.16 -14.53
C ILE A 137 23.62 26.64 -14.18
N TYR A 138 24.07 26.90 -12.96
CA TYR A 138 24.28 28.27 -12.50
C TYR A 138 25.73 28.71 -12.71
N PRO A 139 25.97 30.01 -12.97
CA PRO A 139 27.31 30.58 -12.99
C PRO A 139 28.04 30.37 -11.65
N ALA A 140 29.37 30.38 -11.70
CA ALA A 140 30.22 30.35 -10.51
C ALA A 140 29.86 31.50 -9.56
N GLY A 141 29.74 31.21 -8.26
CA GLY A 141 29.32 32.18 -7.23
C GLY A 141 27.81 32.26 -6.99
N HIS A 142 26.97 31.63 -7.81
CA HIS A 142 25.54 31.50 -7.52
C HIS A 142 25.30 30.51 -6.36
N ARG A 143 24.31 30.79 -5.50
CA ARG A 143 23.98 29.98 -4.30
C ARG A 143 23.72 28.50 -4.58
N PHE A 144 23.26 28.18 -5.79
CA PHE A 144 23.00 26.80 -6.23
C PHE A 144 24.16 26.11 -6.96
N ALA A 145 25.17 26.85 -7.39
CA ALA A 145 26.26 26.30 -8.20
C ALA A 145 27.12 25.27 -7.43
N THR A 146 27.15 25.39 -6.09
CA THR A 146 27.97 24.56 -5.21
C THR A 146 27.17 23.54 -4.41
N VAL A 147 25.86 23.42 -4.65
CA VAL A 147 25.01 22.51 -3.89
C VAL A 147 25.12 21.11 -4.47
N ASP A 148 25.64 20.18 -3.66
CA ASP A 148 25.60 18.75 -3.95
C ASP A 148 24.24 18.16 -3.59
N TRP A 149 23.28 18.28 -4.51
CA TRP A 149 21.91 17.78 -4.32
C TRP A 149 21.85 16.27 -4.12
N ASP A 150 22.76 15.52 -4.73
CA ASP A 150 22.79 14.06 -4.66
C ASP A 150 23.39 13.61 -3.33
N GLY A 151 24.54 14.17 -2.92
CA GLY A 151 25.16 13.89 -1.62
C GLY A 151 24.27 14.28 -0.44
N LEU A 152 23.43 15.31 -0.59
CA LEU A 152 22.47 15.74 0.43
C LEU A 152 21.12 15.01 0.36
N LEU A 153 20.94 14.06 -0.57
CA LEU A 153 19.69 13.29 -0.77
C LEU A 153 18.46 14.19 -1.05
N MET A 154 18.67 15.28 -1.79
CA MET A 154 17.65 16.27 -2.15
C MET A 154 17.40 16.35 -3.66
N ARG A 155 18.08 15.52 -4.46
CA ARG A 155 17.83 15.42 -5.90
C ARG A 155 16.38 15.01 -6.15
N VAL A 156 15.67 15.79 -6.96
CA VAL A 156 14.28 15.51 -7.33
C VAL A 156 14.12 15.22 -8.81
N ASN A 157 13.26 14.25 -9.13
CA ASN A 157 12.77 14.04 -10.48
C ASN A 157 11.23 14.09 -10.49
N LEU A 158 10.66 15.00 -11.29
CA LEU A 158 9.20 15.13 -11.40
C LEU A 158 8.53 13.86 -11.95
N SER A 159 9.25 12.99 -12.66
CA SER A 159 8.74 11.70 -13.13
C SER A 159 8.67 10.64 -12.04
N GLU A 160 9.21 10.88 -10.84
CA GLU A 160 9.02 9.99 -9.69
C GLU A 160 7.52 9.87 -9.40
N PRO A 161 6.98 8.68 -9.09
CA PRO A 161 5.55 8.51 -8.89
C PRO A 161 5.03 9.25 -7.65
N VAL A 162 5.88 9.46 -6.65
CA VAL A 162 5.51 9.97 -5.32
C VAL A 162 6.33 11.21 -4.94
N LEU A 163 5.86 11.96 -3.94
CA LEU A 163 6.65 13.00 -3.27
C LEU A 163 7.37 12.38 -2.07
N GLY A 164 8.67 12.13 -2.21
CA GLY A 164 9.53 11.59 -1.16
C GLY A 164 10.16 12.66 -0.26
N LEU A 165 11.00 12.22 0.68
CA LEU A 165 11.75 13.11 1.58
C LEU A 165 12.72 14.03 0.84
N ASN A 166 13.24 13.62 -0.32
CA ASN A 166 14.05 14.47 -1.19
C ASN A 166 13.35 15.80 -1.53
N PHE A 167 12.05 15.77 -1.83
CA PHE A 167 11.27 16.98 -2.06
C PHE A 167 11.13 17.83 -0.79
N ALA A 168 10.77 17.21 0.34
CA ALA A 168 10.59 17.92 1.60
C ALA A 168 11.89 18.58 2.08
N ASN A 169 12.99 17.83 2.06
CA ASN A 169 14.31 18.30 2.45
C ASN A 169 14.84 19.37 1.48
N GLY A 170 14.64 19.19 0.17
CA GLY A 170 15.01 20.19 -0.83
C GLY A 170 14.26 21.51 -0.66
N ILE A 171 12.94 21.46 -0.44
CA ILE A 171 12.11 22.64 -0.15
C ILE A 171 12.57 23.32 1.14
N GLU A 172 12.81 22.53 2.20
CA GLU A 172 13.29 23.03 3.49
C GLU A 172 14.66 23.70 3.37
N PHE A 173 15.60 23.08 2.64
CA PHE A 173 16.92 23.62 2.40
C PHE A 173 16.86 24.95 1.62
N CYS A 174 16.06 25.02 0.56
CA CYS A 174 15.89 26.27 -0.19
C CYS A 174 15.25 27.39 0.65
N GLY A 175 14.26 27.06 1.47
CA GLY A 175 13.56 28.03 2.32
C GLY A 175 14.39 28.51 3.52
N ARG A 176 15.09 27.60 4.21
CA ARG A 176 15.78 27.88 5.48
C ARG A 176 17.28 28.15 5.31
N ALA A 177 17.98 27.31 4.56
CA ALA A 177 19.44 27.43 4.43
C ALA A 177 19.84 28.45 3.37
N LEU A 178 19.10 28.53 2.26
CA LEU A 178 19.35 29.49 1.18
C LEU A 178 18.51 30.77 1.27
N GLU A 179 17.54 30.80 2.20
CA GLU A 179 16.63 31.92 2.49
C GLU A 179 15.92 32.46 1.24
N MET A 180 15.50 31.56 0.36
CA MET A 180 14.95 31.95 -0.94
C MET A 180 13.52 32.49 -0.82
N PRO A 181 13.22 33.67 -1.40
CA PRO A 181 11.88 34.25 -1.34
C PRO A 181 10.77 33.34 -1.87
N GLN A 182 11.08 32.51 -2.88
CA GLN A 182 10.13 31.59 -3.53
C GLN A 182 9.65 30.46 -2.62
N PHE A 183 10.36 30.20 -1.52
CA PHE A 183 10.08 29.12 -0.57
C PHE A 183 9.60 29.64 0.80
N ARG A 184 9.29 30.94 0.93
CA ARG A 184 8.69 31.48 2.16
C ARG A 184 7.31 30.87 2.40
N GLY A 185 7.06 30.41 3.63
CA GLY A 185 5.78 29.78 3.98
C GLY A 185 5.62 28.35 3.44
N CYS A 186 6.72 27.60 3.29
CA CYS A 186 6.70 26.24 2.76
C CYS A 186 6.41 25.15 3.81
N GLU A 187 6.28 25.52 5.09
CA GLU A 187 6.18 24.63 6.24
C GLU A 187 5.01 23.65 6.12
N ALA A 188 3.84 24.11 5.68
CA ALA A 188 2.67 23.26 5.48
C ALA A 188 2.90 22.23 4.36
N THR A 189 3.62 22.61 3.29
CA THR A 189 3.95 21.70 2.19
C THR A 189 4.99 20.67 2.61
N ILE A 190 6.01 21.07 3.38
CA ILE A 190 7.00 20.16 3.97
C ILE A 190 6.30 19.15 4.87
N ARG A 191 5.41 19.60 5.76
CA ARG A 191 4.63 18.75 6.66
C ARG A 191 3.78 17.75 5.87
N PHE A 192 3.04 18.22 4.87
CA PHE A 192 2.22 17.38 4.00
C PHE A 192 3.03 16.25 3.35
N ILE A 193 4.18 16.57 2.74
CA ILE A 193 5.04 15.57 2.10
C ILE A 193 5.59 14.58 3.13
N LYS A 194 6.10 15.07 4.27
CA LYS A 194 6.65 14.22 5.34
C LYS A 194 5.57 13.28 5.91
N THR A 195 4.36 13.76 6.17
CA THR A 195 3.25 12.96 6.70
C THR A 195 2.89 11.80 5.77
N PHE A 196 2.61 12.05 4.49
CA PHE A 196 2.26 10.98 3.55
C PHE A 196 3.43 10.03 3.28
N HIS A 197 4.66 10.54 3.25
CA HIS A 197 5.84 9.70 3.11
C HIS A 197 5.99 8.75 4.32
N GLN A 198 5.99 9.27 5.54
CA GLN A 198 6.15 8.48 6.75
C GLN A 198 5.02 7.46 6.93
N LEU A 199 3.77 7.88 6.65
CA LEU A 199 2.62 6.97 6.65
C LEU A 199 2.80 5.83 5.64
N THR A 200 3.23 6.14 4.41
CA THR A 200 3.46 5.12 3.38
C THR A 200 4.59 4.16 3.77
N GLN A 201 5.65 4.65 4.42
CA GLN A 201 6.73 3.81 4.93
C GLN A 201 6.22 2.83 6.01
N MET A 202 5.35 3.31 6.92
CA MET A 202 4.71 2.47 7.94
C MET A 202 3.76 1.45 7.34
N LEU A 203 3.04 1.78 6.26
CA LEU A 203 2.14 0.86 5.57
C LEU A 203 2.86 -0.14 4.65
N ARG A 204 4.19 -0.02 4.50
CA ARG A 204 5.03 -0.89 3.64
C ARG A 204 6.20 -1.51 4.40
N SER A 205 6.07 -1.72 5.70
CA SER A 205 7.10 -2.34 6.53
C SER A 205 7.31 -3.81 6.14
N THR A 206 8.51 -4.16 5.66
CA THR A 206 8.86 -5.54 5.22
C THR A 206 10.02 -6.16 5.99
N ALA A 207 10.63 -5.43 6.92
CA ALA A 207 11.84 -5.88 7.61
C ALA A 207 11.91 -5.31 9.04
N VAL A 208 12.59 -6.04 9.92
CA VAL A 208 12.88 -5.56 11.28
C VAL A 208 13.90 -4.43 11.15
N THR A 209 13.39 -3.21 11.13
CA THR A 209 14.15 -1.97 11.01
C THR A 209 13.65 -0.99 12.07
N GLN A 210 14.30 0.17 12.18
CA GLN A 210 13.89 1.23 13.10
C GLN A 210 13.05 2.29 12.40
N GLY A 211 12.35 3.10 13.20
CA GLY A 211 11.54 4.21 12.71
C GLY A 211 10.26 3.76 12.01
N PHE A 212 9.81 4.53 11.01
CA PHE A 212 8.55 4.27 10.32
C PHE A 212 8.54 3.01 9.46
N GLN A 213 9.67 2.33 9.27
CA GLN A 213 9.71 1.02 8.59
C GLN A 213 9.77 -0.16 9.57
N ALA A 214 9.71 0.10 10.88
CA ALA A 214 9.64 -0.94 11.89
C ALA A 214 8.34 -1.76 11.74
N PRO A 215 8.36 -3.05 12.09
CA PRO A 215 7.12 -3.81 12.26
C PRO A 215 6.25 -3.21 13.36
N LEU A 216 4.95 -3.42 13.26
CA LEU A 216 4.02 -3.07 14.33
C LEU A 216 4.03 -4.19 15.36
N GLU A 217 4.30 -3.84 16.61
CA GLU A 217 4.47 -4.77 17.72
C GLU A 217 3.68 -4.22 18.93
N ARG A 218 3.45 -5.07 19.94
CA ARG A 218 2.80 -4.61 21.17
C ARG A 218 3.70 -3.61 21.91
N GLU A 219 5.01 -3.84 21.85
CA GLU A 219 6.06 -3.11 22.55
C GLU A 219 6.21 -1.66 22.05
N ASN A 220 5.84 -1.39 20.79
CA ASN A 220 5.94 -0.07 20.19
C ASN A 220 4.57 0.58 19.91
N VAL A 221 3.50 0.09 20.56
CA VAL A 221 2.12 0.62 20.43
C VAL A 221 2.02 2.11 20.71
N ASP A 222 2.75 2.60 21.72
CA ASP A 222 2.78 4.01 22.11
C ASP A 222 3.46 4.90 21.06
N CYS A 223 4.11 4.30 20.05
CA CYS A 223 4.68 5.01 18.92
C CYS A 223 3.77 4.94 17.68
N TRP A 224 3.37 3.75 17.25
CA TRP A 224 2.64 3.62 15.99
C TRP A 224 1.18 4.02 16.09
N LYS A 225 0.50 3.73 17.22
CA LYS A 225 -0.93 4.04 17.36
C LYS A 225 -1.18 5.55 17.38
N PRO A 226 -0.49 6.36 18.21
CA PRO A 226 -0.66 7.81 18.16
C PRO A 226 -0.26 8.42 16.82
N PHE A 227 0.76 7.86 16.15
CA PHE A 227 1.14 8.33 14.81
C PHE A 227 0.02 8.10 13.78
N LEU A 228 -0.58 6.90 13.74
CA LEU A 228 -1.71 6.60 12.86
C LEU A 228 -2.91 7.51 13.14
N GLU A 229 -3.26 7.71 14.41
CA GLU A 229 -4.33 8.61 14.84
C GLU A 229 -4.04 10.09 14.47
N SER A 230 -2.78 10.51 14.57
CA SER A 230 -2.36 11.85 14.14
C SER A 230 -2.46 12.02 12.62
N CYS A 231 -2.11 10.99 11.84
CA CYS A 231 -2.24 10.99 10.39
C CYS A 231 -3.71 11.02 9.99
N LYS A 232 -4.57 10.22 10.63
CA LYS A 232 -6.02 10.24 10.43
C LYS A 232 -6.56 11.64 10.65
N THR A 233 -6.23 12.26 11.79
CA THR A 233 -6.68 13.60 12.15
C THR A 233 -6.18 14.65 11.16
N TYR A 234 -4.91 14.57 10.74
CA TYR A 234 -4.36 15.49 9.75
C TYR A 234 -5.08 15.38 8.41
N ILE A 235 -5.25 14.17 7.88
CA ILE A 235 -5.88 13.91 6.57
C ILE A 235 -7.35 14.35 6.58
N SER A 236 -8.10 14.05 7.65
CA SER A 236 -9.51 14.44 7.78
C SER A 236 -9.73 15.96 7.80
N ASN A 237 -8.73 16.73 8.25
CA ASN A 237 -8.80 18.19 8.32
C ASN A 237 -8.23 18.91 7.09
N LEU A 238 -7.78 18.18 6.07
CA LEU A 238 -7.36 18.79 4.81
C LEU A 238 -8.58 19.33 4.06
N THR A 239 -8.47 20.54 3.53
CA THR A 239 -9.53 21.22 2.78
C THR A 239 -9.01 21.72 1.44
N ASP A 240 -9.92 21.98 0.50
CA ASP A 240 -9.61 22.78 -0.67
C ASP A 240 -9.51 24.27 -0.31
N ILE A 241 -9.22 25.11 -1.30
CA ILE A 241 -9.11 26.56 -1.13
C ILE A 241 -10.42 27.25 -0.72
N HIS A 242 -11.56 26.55 -0.80
CA HIS A 242 -12.88 27.04 -0.43
C HIS A 242 -13.30 26.56 0.96
N GLY A 243 -12.43 25.82 1.66
CA GLY A 243 -12.71 25.25 2.98
C GLY A 243 -13.55 23.96 2.94
N SER A 244 -13.79 23.39 1.76
CA SER A 244 -14.49 22.10 1.66
C SER A 244 -13.53 20.96 2.01
N PRO A 245 -13.95 19.96 2.81
CA PRO A 245 -13.11 18.80 3.10
C PRO A 245 -12.60 18.12 1.84
N ILE A 246 -11.30 17.80 1.80
CA ILE A 246 -10.68 17.18 0.61
C ILE A 246 -11.34 15.84 0.25
N THR A 247 -11.87 15.15 1.27
CA THR A 247 -12.63 13.91 1.22
C THR A 247 -14.00 14.04 0.56
N SER A 248 -14.49 15.26 0.33
CA SER A 248 -15.75 15.55 -0.37
C SER A 248 -15.54 16.02 -1.82
N THR A 249 -14.29 16.29 -2.21
CA THR A 249 -13.96 16.80 -3.55
C THR A 249 -13.92 15.69 -4.61
N ASN A 250 -13.82 16.07 -5.89
CA ASN A 250 -13.55 15.14 -7.00
C ASN A 250 -12.18 14.45 -6.92
N ARG A 251 -11.30 14.86 -5.99
CA ARG A 251 -9.96 14.28 -5.76
C ARG A 251 -9.87 13.52 -4.44
N LYS A 252 -11.01 13.18 -3.83
CA LYS A 252 -11.11 12.50 -2.52
C LYS A 252 -10.47 11.12 -2.44
N THR A 253 -10.39 10.38 -3.55
CA THR A 253 -10.00 8.96 -3.60
C THR A 253 -8.78 8.60 -2.75
N PRO A 254 -7.58 9.20 -2.97
CA PRO A 254 -6.40 8.84 -2.18
C PRO A 254 -6.56 9.14 -0.69
N TYR A 255 -7.22 10.24 -0.32
CA TYR A 255 -7.41 10.63 1.07
C TYR A 255 -8.35 9.68 1.80
N LEU A 256 -9.48 9.32 1.18
CA LEU A 256 -10.39 8.31 1.71
C LEU A 256 -9.71 6.93 1.83
N ALA A 257 -8.91 6.55 0.84
CA ALA A 257 -8.18 5.29 0.85
C ALA A 257 -7.17 5.21 2.01
N PHE A 258 -6.44 6.30 2.29
CA PHE A 258 -5.57 6.36 3.47
C PHE A 258 -6.36 6.30 4.77
N LEU A 259 -7.48 7.01 4.90
CA LEU A 259 -8.33 6.96 6.10
C LEU A 259 -8.87 5.55 6.35
N VAL A 260 -9.42 4.89 5.32
CA VAL A 260 -9.90 3.51 5.40
C VAL A 260 -8.76 2.56 5.80
N THR A 261 -7.58 2.70 5.19
CA THR A 261 -6.42 1.87 5.50
C THR A 261 -5.94 2.06 6.94
N ILE A 262 -5.94 3.30 7.44
CA ILE A 262 -5.60 3.59 8.84
C ILE A 262 -6.60 2.91 9.78
N GLU A 263 -7.91 3.06 9.53
CA GLU A 263 -8.93 2.44 10.38
C GLU A 263 -8.87 0.91 10.34
N SER A 264 -8.70 0.32 9.15
CA SER A 264 -8.47 -1.11 9.02
C SER A 264 -7.25 -1.56 9.79
N LEU A 265 -6.14 -0.82 9.70
CA LEU A 265 -4.90 -1.18 10.38
C LEU A 265 -5.03 -1.10 11.90
N LEU A 266 -5.63 -0.03 12.42
CA LEU A 266 -5.90 0.12 13.86
C LEU A 266 -6.76 -1.04 14.37
N ALA A 267 -7.84 -1.38 13.68
CA ALA A 267 -8.73 -2.47 14.06
C ALA A 267 -8.05 -3.85 13.95
N MET A 268 -7.29 -4.08 12.87
CA MET A 268 -6.49 -5.30 12.72
C MET A 268 -5.46 -5.45 13.83
N CYS A 269 -4.71 -4.40 14.17
CA CYS A 269 -3.71 -4.46 15.24
C CYS A 269 -4.33 -4.72 16.61
N SER A 270 -5.51 -4.16 16.89
CA SER A 270 -6.26 -4.46 18.13
C SER A 270 -6.54 -5.96 18.27
N THR A 271 -6.98 -6.62 17.20
CA THR A 271 -7.25 -8.07 17.24
C THR A 271 -5.97 -8.91 17.15
N LEU A 272 -5.08 -8.60 16.20
CA LEU A 272 -3.92 -9.43 15.87
C LEU A 272 -2.74 -9.28 16.84
N LEU A 273 -2.51 -8.10 17.42
CA LEU A 273 -1.33 -7.84 18.28
C LEU A 273 -1.70 -7.70 19.76
N LEU A 274 -2.83 -7.05 20.05
CA LEU A 274 -3.24 -6.75 21.41
C LEU A 274 -4.10 -7.88 22.01
N GLY A 275 -4.76 -8.66 21.16
CA GLY A 275 -5.70 -9.70 21.56
C GLY A 275 -6.96 -9.08 22.16
N GLU A 276 -8.14 -9.57 21.77
CA GLU A 276 -9.35 -9.23 22.51
C GLU A 276 -9.36 -10.04 23.81
N GLU A 277 -9.44 -9.36 24.96
CA GLU A 277 -9.68 -10.01 26.25
C GLU A 277 -11.09 -10.64 26.23
N GLY A 278 -11.22 -11.93 25.92
CA GLY A 278 -12.51 -12.58 26.17
C GLY A 278 -12.82 -13.92 25.50
N ASP A 279 -12.11 -14.35 24.46
CA ASP A 279 -12.50 -15.60 23.78
C ASP A 279 -11.35 -16.62 23.70
N SER A 280 -11.48 -17.70 24.48
CA SER A 280 -10.57 -18.86 24.50
C SER A 280 -10.42 -19.59 23.15
N SER A 281 -11.18 -19.17 22.13
CA SER A 281 -11.10 -19.68 20.76
C SER A 281 -10.26 -18.81 19.80
N THR A 282 -9.76 -17.64 20.24
CA THR A 282 -8.92 -16.78 19.39
C THR A 282 -7.47 -17.27 19.29
N PRO A 283 -6.84 -17.20 18.10
CA PRO A 283 -5.43 -17.54 17.95
C PRO A 283 -4.57 -16.62 18.82
N PRO A 284 -3.39 -17.09 19.27
CA PRO A 284 -2.48 -16.26 20.05
C PRO A 284 -2.12 -15.00 19.25
N PRO A 285 -1.97 -13.84 19.92
CA PRO A 285 -1.53 -12.63 19.27
C PRO A 285 -0.22 -12.85 18.50
N LEU A 286 -0.09 -12.18 17.36
CA LEU A 286 1.15 -12.11 16.61
C LEU A 286 2.19 -11.32 17.42
N ASP A 287 3.43 -11.80 17.45
CA ASP A 287 4.54 -11.04 18.04
C ASP A 287 4.76 -9.72 17.30
N LYS A 288 4.58 -9.75 15.97
CA LYS A 288 4.83 -8.62 15.07
C LYS A 288 3.98 -8.69 13.81
N PHE A 289 3.64 -7.52 13.29
CA PHE A 289 2.91 -7.38 12.04
C PHE A 289 3.70 -6.53 11.03
N PHE A 290 4.07 -7.17 9.91
CA PHE A 290 4.67 -6.52 8.75
C PHE A 290 3.56 -6.03 7.81
N THR A 291 3.28 -4.74 7.83
CA THR A 291 2.26 -4.11 6.97
C THR A 291 2.56 -4.29 5.48
N GLY A 292 3.82 -4.50 5.10
CA GLY A 292 4.22 -4.84 3.74
C GLY A 292 3.56 -6.11 3.19
N CYS A 293 3.10 -7.04 4.04
CA CYS A 293 2.29 -8.19 3.62
C CYS A 293 0.94 -7.79 3.00
N THR A 294 0.47 -6.58 3.27
CA THR A 294 -0.76 -6.00 2.70
C THR A 294 -0.49 -5.13 1.47
N SER A 295 0.72 -5.16 0.89
CA SER A 295 1.08 -4.41 -0.31
C SER A 295 0.66 -5.12 -1.61
N GLN A 296 0.29 -4.35 -2.64
CA GLN A 296 0.08 -4.91 -3.98
C GLN A 296 1.40 -5.29 -4.68
N ASP A 297 2.56 -4.86 -4.16
CA ASP A 297 3.88 -5.23 -4.67
C ASP A 297 4.00 -6.75 -4.89
N HIS A 298 3.36 -7.57 -4.06
CA HIS A 298 3.34 -9.02 -4.19
C HIS A 298 2.71 -9.52 -5.49
N ALA A 299 1.64 -8.87 -5.97
CA ALA A 299 1.03 -9.18 -7.25
C ALA A 299 1.90 -8.66 -8.42
N GLU A 300 2.53 -7.50 -8.27
CA GLU A 300 3.45 -6.94 -9.27
C GLU A 300 4.69 -7.83 -9.46
N GLU A 301 5.27 -8.32 -8.36
CA GLU A 301 6.37 -9.29 -8.37
C GLU A 301 5.98 -10.58 -9.10
N LEU A 302 4.76 -11.08 -8.88
CA LEU A 302 4.25 -12.24 -9.59
C LEU A 302 4.15 -11.95 -11.10
N PHE A 303 3.57 -10.82 -11.50
CA PHE A 303 3.51 -10.43 -12.91
C PHE A 303 4.90 -10.29 -13.53
N ALA A 304 5.86 -9.70 -12.82
CA ALA A 304 7.26 -9.62 -13.26
C ALA A 304 7.87 -11.02 -13.44
N ALA A 305 7.63 -11.94 -12.51
CA ALA A 305 8.08 -13.33 -12.61
C ALA A 305 7.47 -14.05 -13.83
N ILE A 306 6.18 -13.84 -14.10
CA ILE A 306 5.48 -14.40 -15.28
C ILE A 306 6.08 -13.84 -16.58
N ARG A 307 6.26 -12.52 -16.69
CA ARG A 307 6.90 -11.88 -17.85
C ARG A 307 8.32 -12.40 -18.09
N LYS A 308 9.09 -12.55 -17.01
CA LYS A 308 10.44 -13.13 -17.05
C LYS A 308 10.43 -14.59 -17.51
N ALA A 309 9.50 -15.40 -16.99
CA ALA A 309 9.36 -16.82 -17.35
C ALA A 309 8.99 -17.00 -18.83
N ALA A 310 8.17 -16.10 -19.36
CA ALA A 310 7.79 -16.02 -20.76
C ALA A 310 8.84 -15.34 -21.67
N ARG A 311 9.79 -14.59 -21.08
CA ARG A 311 10.75 -13.72 -21.77
C ARG A 311 10.06 -12.68 -22.67
N ARG A 312 8.93 -12.12 -22.21
CA ARG A 312 8.10 -11.16 -22.94
C ARG A 312 7.39 -10.20 -21.97
N GLU A 313 7.33 -8.93 -22.33
CA GLU A 313 6.60 -7.91 -21.56
C GLU A 313 5.07 -8.01 -21.74
N ARG A 314 4.63 -8.30 -22.96
CA ARG A 314 3.21 -8.47 -23.32
C ARG A 314 2.93 -9.94 -23.62
N LEU A 315 1.88 -10.47 -23.02
CA LEU A 315 1.51 -11.88 -23.07
C LEU A 315 0.10 -12.03 -23.64
N ASN A 316 -0.10 -13.00 -24.53
CA ASN A 316 -1.44 -13.49 -24.84
C ASN A 316 -1.87 -14.53 -23.78
N ALA A 317 -3.14 -14.92 -23.79
CA ALA A 317 -3.70 -15.84 -22.80
C ALA A 317 -2.97 -17.20 -22.74
N MET A 318 -2.52 -17.71 -23.89
CA MET A 318 -1.79 -18.98 -23.97
C MET A 318 -0.40 -18.87 -23.32
N LEU A 319 0.36 -17.83 -23.66
CA LEU A 319 1.68 -17.55 -23.08
C LEU A 319 1.57 -17.30 -21.58
N PHE A 320 0.54 -16.58 -21.13
CA PHE A 320 0.28 -16.37 -19.71
C PHE A 320 0.06 -17.70 -18.99
N ARG A 321 -0.82 -18.58 -19.50
CA ARG A 321 -1.08 -19.90 -18.93
C ARG A 321 0.18 -20.77 -18.84
N MET A 322 1.01 -20.77 -19.87
CA MET A 322 2.27 -21.51 -19.86
C MET A 322 3.27 -20.93 -18.84
N ALA A 323 3.38 -19.61 -18.78
CA ALA A 323 4.31 -18.92 -17.91
C ALA A 323 3.93 -19.04 -16.43
N ILE A 324 2.64 -18.89 -16.08
CA ILE A 324 2.19 -19.04 -14.68
C ILE A 324 2.39 -20.48 -14.20
N ARG A 325 2.14 -21.50 -15.02
CA ARG A 325 2.46 -22.91 -14.71
C ARG A 325 3.94 -23.12 -14.42
N LYS A 326 4.81 -22.48 -15.22
CA LYS A 326 6.26 -22.54 -15.02
C LYS A 326 6.68 -21.85 -13.71
N VAL A 327 6.10 -20.69 -13.40
CA VAL A 327 6.38 -19.98 -12.15
C VAL A 327 5.95 -20.83 -10.95
N LEU A 328 4.76 -21.44 -10.99
CA LEU A 328 4.27 -22.35 -9.96
C LEU A 328 5.18 -23.57 -9.80
N ALA A 329 5.48 -24.28 -10.89
CA ALA A 329 6.34 -25.47 -10.84
C ALA A 329 7.77 -25.19 -10.36
N CYS A 330 8.32 -24.00 -10.64
CA CYS A 330 9.63 -23.60 -10.12
C CYS A 330 9.63 -23.33 -8.61
N ASN A 331 8.46 -23.04 -8.03
CA ASN A 331 8.31 -22.81 -6.59
C ASN A 331 8.02 -24.10 -5.80
N ASP A 332 7.77 -25.22 -6.50
CA ASP A 332 7.43 -26.55 -5.93
C ASP A 332 8.63 -27.51 -5.80
N GLY A 333 9.78 -27.16 -6.37
CA GLY A 333 10.93 -28.07 -6.42
C GLY A 333 11.79 -28.09 -5.15
N PRO A 334 12.36 -29.25 -4.75
CA PRO A 334 13.47 -29.28 -3.80
C PRO A 334 14.66 -28.54 -4.40
N GLU A 335 15.35 -27.76 -3.57
CA GLU A 335 16.48 -26.87 -3.90
C GLU A 335 17.25 -27.24 -5.17
N ARG A 336 17.04 -26.48 -6.26
CA ARG A 336 18.09 -26.35 -7.27
C ARG A 336 18.95 -25.15 -6.91
N ARG A 337 20.16 -25.44 -6.41
CA ARG A 337 21.29 -24.52 -6.26
C ARG A 337 21.46 -23.72 -7.57
N SER A 338 20.90 -22.52 -7.61
CA SER A 338 21.11 -21.53 -8.66
C SER A 338 21.76 -20.32 -8.02
N LYS A 339 22.84 -19.80 -8.62
CA LYS A 339 23.60 -18.61 -8.15
C LYS A 339 22.81 -17.30 -8.26
N HIS A 340 21.49 -17.35 -8.44
CA HIS A 340 20.63 -16.20 -8.62
C HIS A 340 19.68 -16.09 -7.43
N LYS A 341 19.62 -14.88 -6.83
CA LYS A 341 18.75 -14.58 -5.68
C LYS A 341 17.33 -15.13 -5.93
N PRO A 342 16.86 -16.10 -5.14
CA PRO A 342 15.50 -16.60 -5.25
C PRO A 342 14.51 -15.51 -4.81
N LEU A 343 13.29 -15.53 -5.38
CA LEU A 343 12.12 -15.00 -4.69
C LEU A 343 12.12 -15.63 -3.29
N ARG A 344 12.09 -14.81 -2.24
CA ARG A 344 12.18 -15.31 -0.85
C ARG A 344 11.09 -16.37 -0.60
N ARG A 345 11.50 -17.37 0.17
CA ARG A 345 10.99 -18.75 0.38
C ARG A 345 9.46 -18.98 0.28
N GLY A 346 9.10 -20.21 -0.11
CA GLY A 346 8.11 -20.99 0.65
C GLY A 346 6.69 -21.20 0.10
N VAL A 347 6.47 -21.25 -1.22
CA VAL A 347 5.11 -21.16 -1.81
C VAL A 347 4.24 -22.42 -1.66
N LEU A 348 4.80 -23.63 -1.60
CA LEU A 348 3.99 -24.86 -1.48
C LEU A 348 4.41 -25.80 -0.34
N CYS A 349 5.63 -25.68 0.17
CA CYS A 349 6.08 -26.53 1.26
C CYS A 349 5.27 -26.29 2.55
N ALA A 350 4.76 -25.08 2.78
CA ALA A 350 3.92 -24.77 3.94
C ALA A 350 2.49 -25.32 3.80
N VAL A 351 1.86 -25.14 2.64
CA VAL A 351 0.50 -25.68 2.36
C VAL A 351 0.55 -27.20 2.32
N GLN A 352 1.57 -27.80 1.69
CA GLN A 352 1.75 -29.24 1.67
C GLN A 352 2.05 -29.80 3.07
N LYS A 353 2.95 -29.19 3.85
CA LYS A 353 3.19 -29.60 5.25
C LYS A 353 1.98 -29.41 6.15
N TYR A 354 1.16 -28.38 5.91
CA TYR A 354 -0.08 -28.13 6.65
C TYR A 354 -1.16 -29.14 6.28
N CYS A 355 -1.38 -29.39 4.99
CA CYS A 355 -2.29 -30.42 4.49
C CYS A 355 -1.86 -31.83 4.93
N GLU A 356 -0.56 -32.14 4.93
CA GLU A 356 0.00 -33.40 5.45
C GLU A 356 -0.17 -33.51 6.98
N LYS A 357 0.11 -32.44 7.74
CA LYS A 357 -0.06 -32.40 9.19
C LYS A 357 -1.53 -32.60 9.62
N TYR A 358 -2.48 -32.13 8.83
CA TYR A 358 -3.92 -32.17 9.17
C TYR A 358 -4.75 -33.11 8.29
N LYS A 359 -4.12 -33.94 7.45
CA LYS A 359 -4.76 -34.89 6.52
C LYS A 359 -5.85 -34.27 5.63
N LEU A 360 -5.63 -33.04 5.17
CA LEU A 360 -6.56 -32.34 4.26
C LEU A 360 -6.27 -32.74 2.81
N PRO A 361 -7.29 -32.99 1.96
CA PRO A 361 -7.08 -33.32 0.56
C PRO A 361 -6.46 -32.13 -0.18
N LEU A 362 -5.33 -32.35 -0.84
CA LEU A 362 -4.72 -31.40 -1.77
C LEU A 362 -5.60 -31.32 -3.01
N ALA A 363 -6.47 -30.30 -3.08
CA ALA A 363 -7.25 -30.02 -4.28
C ALA A 363 -6.37 -29.33 -5.34
N LEU A 364 -5.49 -30.11 -5.97
CA LEU A 364 -4.90 -29.78 -7.26
C LEU A 364 -5.62 -30.63 -8.32
N SER A 365 -6.79 -30.19 -8.76
CA SER A 365 -7.48 -30.72 -9.95
C SER A 365 -7.80 -29.60 -10.91
#